data_AF-A0A485CLG6-F1
#
_entry.id   AF-A0A485CLG6-F1
#
_cell.length_a   1.000
_cell.length_b   1.000
_cell.length_c   1.000
_cell.angle_alpha   90.00
_cell.angle_beta   90.00
_cell.angle_gamma   90.00
#
_symmetry.space_group_name_H-M   'P 1'
#
loop_
_entity.id
_entity.type
_entity.pdbx_description
1 polymer ?
#
loop_
_entity_poly.entity_id
_entity_poly.type
_entity_poly.pdbx_seq_one_letter_code
_entity_poly.pdbx_strand_id
1 'polypeptide(L)'
;MSQTAKVLLLYAHPESQDSVANRVLLEPALQLPNVTVHDLYAHYPDFFIDIAHEQDLLRQHEVIVFQHPLYTWSCPALLKEWLDRVLTRGFASAPEGTSLRESTGVA
;
A
#
# COMPACT_ATOMS: atom_id res chain seq x y z
N MET A 1 3.10 -25.39 -10.06
CA MET A 1 3.96 -24.20 -10.26
C MET A 1 3.46 -23.16 -9.28
N SER A 2 4.28 -22.76 -8.30
CA SER A 2 3.88 -21.72 -7.33
C SER A 2 3.71 -20.42 -8.10
N GLN A 3 2.49 -19.91 -8.21
CA GLN A 3 2.23 -18.64 -8.86
C GLN A 3 2.82 -17.54 -7.96
N THR A 4 3.71 -16.71 -8.50
CA THR A 4 4.31 -15.62 -7.72
C THR A 4 3.22 -14.61 -7.38
N ALA A 5 2.96 -14.42 -6.08
CA ALA A 5 1.92 -13.51 -5.60
C ALA A 5 2.16 -12.08 -6.08
N LYS A 6 1.09 -11.41 -6.50
CA LYS A 6 1.14 -9.98 -6.85
C LYS A 6 1.16 -9.13 -5.59
N VAL A 7 2.17 -8.28 -5.46
CA VAL A 7 2.39 -7.43 -4.28
C VAL A 7 2.11 -5.98 -4.64
N LEU A 8 1.29 -5.30 -3.85
CA LEU A 8 1.15 -3.85 -3.87
C LEU A 8 1.98 -3.25 -2.74
N LEU A 9 2.98 -2.45 -3.08
CA LEU A 9 3.78 -1.68 -2.14
C LEU A 9 3.25 -0.24 -2.10
N LEU A 10 2.47 0.07 -1.07
CA LEU A 10 1.99 1.41 -0.78
C LEU A 10 3.11 2.20 -0.10
N TYR A 11 3.74 3.08 -0.86
CA TYR A 11 4.80 3.94 -0.38
C TYR A 11 4.23 5.29 0.06
N ALA A 12 4.43 5.64 1.33
CA ALA A 12 3.96 6.89 1.89
C ALA A 12 5.12 7.63 2.57
N HIS A 13 5.77 8.53 1.84
CA HIS A 13 6.83 9.38 2.36
C HIS A 13 6.66 10.83 1.88
N PRO A 14 6.36 11.79 2.78
CA PRO A 14 6.08 13.17 2.38
C PRO A 14 7.26 13.88 1.71
N GLU A 15 8.49 13.58 2.15
CA GLU A 15 9.72 14.09 1.53
C GLU A 15 10.50 12.97 0.86
N SER A 16 9.89 12.34 -0.15
CA SER A 16 10.47 11.16 -0.82
C SER A 16 11.86 11.42 -1.42
N GLN A 17 12.15 12.67 -1.79
CA GLN A 17 13.45 13.11 -2.35
C GLN A 17 14.60 13.07 -1.33
N ASP A 18 14.30 13.18 -0.03
CA ASP A 18 15.31 13.22 1.04
C ASP A 18 15.45 11.87 1.78
N SER A 19 14.71 10.84 1.35
CA SER A 19 14.67 9.55 2.05
C SER A 19 15.82 8.62 1.65
N VAL A 20 16.91 8.63 2.42
CA VAL A 20 18.08 7.76 2.19
C VAL A 20 17.75 6.27 2.37
N ALA A 21 17.06 5.89 3.45
CA ALA A 21 16.80 4.48 3.78
C ALA A 21 15.67 3.85 2.96
N ASN A 22 14.58 4.60 2.68
CA ASN A 22 13.47 4.04 1.90
C ASN A 22 13.82 3.84 0.44
N ARG A 23 14.66 4.70 -0.13
CA ARG A 23 15.09 4.58 -1.52
C ARG A 23 15.90 3.31 -1.78
N VAL A 24 16.74 2.92 -0.82
CA VAL A 24 17.53 1.66 -0.87
C VAL A 24 16.63 0.42 -0.88
N LEU A 25 15.46 0.47 -0.23
CA LEU A 25 14.49 -0.61 -0.23
C LEU A 25 13.56 -0.56 -1.46
N LEU A 26 13.32 0.64 -2.00
CA LEU A 26 12.46 0.87 -3.15
C LEU A 26 13.11 0.44 -4.47
N GLU A 27 14.40 0.72 -4.64
CA GLU A 27 15.14 0.43 -5.88
C GLU A 27 15.09 -1.06 -6.30
N PRO A 28 15.29 -2.05 -5.39
CA PRO A 28 15.09 -3.46 -5.70
C PRO A 28 13.63 -3.82 -5.95
N ALA A 29 12.69 -3.23 -5.20
CA ALA A 29 11.26 -3.51 -5.32
C ALA A 29 10.71 -3.11 -6.70
N LEU A 30 11.20 -2.01 -7.27
CA LEU A 30 10.86 -1.55 -8.62
C LEU A 30 11.31 -2.51 -9.73
N GLN A 31 12.30 -3.37 -9.47
CA GLN A 31 12.81 -4.33 -10.46
C GLN A 31 12.06 -5.66 -10.44
N LEU A 32 11.19 -5.89 -9.45
CA LEU A 32 10.43 -7.12 -9.34
C LEU A 32 9.16 -7.04 -10.20
N PRO A 33 8.97 -7.97 -11.17
CA PRO A 33 7.85 -7.89 -12.12
C PRO A 33 6.48 -8.17 -11.48
N ASN A 34 6.46 -8.71 -10.26
CA ASN A 34 5.27 -9.00 -9.48
C ASN A 34 4.97 -7.94 -8.40
N VAL A 35 5.74 -6.85 -8.34
CA VAL A 35 5.56 -5.77 -7.36
C VAL A 35 5.09 -4.50 -8.07
N THR A 36 3.95 -3.97 -7.63
CA THR A 36 3.47 -2.65 -8.02
C THR A 36 3.81 -1.67 -6.92
N VAL A 37 4.63 -0.67 -7.22
CA VAL A 37 4.94 0.43 -6.30
C VAL A 37 3.93 1.56 -6.53
N HIS A 38 3.24 1.96 -5.47
CA HIS A 38 2.27 3.05 -5.52
C HIS A 38 2.63 4.12 -4.47
N ASP A 39 3.17 5.25 -4.94
CA ASP A 39 3.56 6.39 -4.09
C ASP A 39 2.36 7.30 -3.85
N LEU A 40 1.86 7.29 -2.62
CA LEU A 40 0.68 8.07 -2.22
C LEU A 40 0.91 9.58 -2.30
N TYR A 41 2.09 10.07 -1.90
CA TYR A 41 2.36 11.52 -1.89
C TYR A 41 2.60 12.06 -3.30
N ALA A 42 3.08 11.22 -4.22
CA ALA A 42 3.18 11.58 -5.63
C ALA A 42 1.81 11.61 -6.33
N HIS A 43 0.90 10.68 -6.00
CA HIS A 43 -0.42 10.60 -6.62
C HIS A 43 -1.44 11.58 -6.02
N TYR A 44 -1.37 11.83 -4.71
CA TYR A 44 -2.31 12.66 -3.97
C TYR A 44 -1.59 13.78 -3.19
N PRO A 45 -0.86 14.69 -3.87
CA PRO A 45 -0.18 15.80 -3.20
C PRO A 45 -1.16 16.76 -2.50
N ASP A 46 -2.43 16.75 -2.92
CA ASP A 46 -3.54 17.56 -2.43
C ASP A 46 -4.47 16.80 -1.46
N PHE A 47 -4.14 15.55 -1.11
CA PHE A 47 -4.90 14.67 -0.21
C PHE A 47 -6.30 14.27 -0.73
N PHE A 48 -6.63 14.52 -2.00
CA PHE A 48 -7.88 14.09 -2.60
C PHE A 48 -7.79 12.64 -3.12
N ILE A 49 -7.93 11.69 -2.21
CA ILE A 49 -7.81 10.25 -2.50
C ILE A 49 -9.00 9.73 -3.33
N ASP A 50 -8.71 9.09 -4.48
CA ASP A 50 -9.71 8.38 -5.27
C ASP A 50 -9.99 6.99 -4.66
N ILE A 51 -11.04 6.92 -3.85
CA ILE A 51 -11.41 5.71 -3.11
C ILE A 51 -11.67 4.52 -4.05
N ALA A 52 -12.30 4.75 -5.20
CA ALA A 52 -12.65 3.67 -6.12
C ALA A 52 -11.39 3.08 -6.77
N HIS A 53 -10.49 3.96 -7.23
CA HIS A 53 -9.21 3.55 -7.79
C HIS A 53 -8.38 2.73 -6.80
N GLU A 54 -8.24 3.21 -5.57
CA GLU A 54 -7.46 2.51 -4.54
C GLU A 54 -8.05 1.14 -4.19
N GLN A 55 -9.38 1.03 -4.08
CA GLN A 55 -10.03 -0.25 -3.83
C GLN A 55 -9.86 -1.23 -4.99
N ASP A 56 -9.91 -0.76 -6.24
CA ASP A 56 -9.64 -1.59 -7.41
C ASP A 56 -8.18 -2.05 -7.45
N LEU A 57 -7.25 -1.19 -7.06
CA LEU A 57 -5.84 -1.53 -6.94
C LEU A 57 -5.64 -2.62 -5.88
N LEU A 58 -6.30 -2.52 -4.73
CA LEU A 58 -6.26 -3.57 -3.70
C LEU A 58 -6.79 -4.91 -4.20
N ARG A 59 -7.88 -4.93 -4.99
CA ARG A 59 -8.46 -6.17 -5.54
C ARG A 59 -7.54 -6.88 -6.55
N GLN A 60 -6.64 -6.15 -7.20
CA GLN A 60 -5.73 -6.70 -8.21
C GLN A 60 -4.49 -7.39 -7.61
N HIS A 61 -4.26 -7.21 -6.30
CA HIS A 61 -3.07 -7.67 -5.60
C HIS A 61 -3.45 -8.62 -4.46
N GLU A 62 -2.53 -9.52 -4.13
CA GLU A 62 -2.73 -10.55 -3.11
C GLU A 62 -2.08 -10.15 -1.78
N VAL A 63 -0.96 -9.42 -1.85
CA VAL A 63 -0.20 -8.95 -0.68
C VAL A 63 -0.10 -7.44 -0.74
N ILE A 64 -0.47 -6.79 0.36
CA ILE A 64 -0.39 -5.33 0.49
C ILE A 64 0.69 -5.01 1.53
N VAL A 65 1.68 -4.22 1.15
CA VAL A 65 2.79 -3.80 1.99
C VAL A 65 2.72 -2.29 2.17
N PHE A 66 2.65 -1.83 3.41
CA PHE A 66 2.73 -0.41 3.75
C PHE A 66 4.18 -0.06 4.06
N GLN A 67 4.82 0.75 3.21
CA GLN A 67 6.17 1.25 3.42
C GLN A 67 6.13 2.74 3.72
N HIS A 68 6.46 3.11 4.96
CA HIS A 68 6.50 4.50 5.39
C HIS A 68 7.56 4.70 6.48
N PRO A 69 8.11 5.92 6.66
CA PRO A 69 8.92 6.23 7.81
C PRO A 69 8.05 6.23 9.08
N LEU A 70 8.66 5.87 10.21
CA LEU A 70 7.99 5.98 11.51
C LEU A 70 8.09 7.42 12.00
N TYR A 71 6.98 8.16 11.95
CA TYR A 71 6.90 9.53 12.45
C TYR A 71 6.06 9.57 13.71
N THR A 72 6.61 10.12 14.80
CA THR A 72 5.90 10.26 16.09
C THR A 72 5.15 8.97 16.49
N TRP A 73 5.83 7.83 16.40
CA TRP A 73 5.26 6.51 16.73
C TRP A 73 4.07 6.07 15.86
N SER A 74 3.91 6.65 14.66
CA SER A 74 2.82 6.35 13.73
C SER A 74 3.22 6.50 12.25
N CYS A 75 2.22 6.39 11.38
CA CYS A 75 2.32 6.61 9.95
C CYS A 75 2.14 8.10 9.57
N PRO A 76 2.60 8.52 8.38
CA PRO A 76 2.34 9.86 7.87
C PRO A 76 0.84 10.15 7.70
N ALA A 77 0.46 11.43 7.76
CA ALA A 77 -0.93 11.86 7.74
C ALA A 77 -1.73 11.34 6.53
N LEU A 78 -1.12 11.35 5.34
CA LEU A 78 -1.79 10.89 4.12
C LEU A 78 -2.08 9.39 4.17
N LEU A 79 -1.15 8.58 4.69
CA LEU A 79 -1.40 7.15 4.85
C LEU A 79 -2.52 6.90 5.88
N LYS A 80 -2.58 7.69 6.95
CA LYS A 80 -3.67 7.57 7.91
C LYS A 80 -5.03 7.91 7.29
N GLU A 81 -5.11 8.98 6.50
CA GLU A 81 -6.34 9.35 5.78
C GLU A 81 -6.72 8.30 4.73
N TRP A 82 -5.74 7.74 4.02
CA TRP A 82 -5.95 6.64 3.08
C TRP A 82 -6.58 5.43 3.77
N LEU A 83 -6.05 5.02 4.93
CA LEU A 83 -6.63 3.90 5.70
C LEU A 83 -8.08 4.17 6.09
N ASP A 84 -8.38 5.39 6.55
CA ASP A 84 -9.73 5.76 7.01
C ASP A 84 -10.75 5.81 5.86
N ARG A 85 -10.32 6.20 4.66
CA ARG A 85 -11.19 6.37 3.49
C ARG A 85 -11.32 5.13 2.62
N VAL A 86 -10.24 4.37 2.46
CA VAL A 86 -10.19 3.23 1.51
C VAL A 86 -10.67 1.95 2.19
N LEU A 87 -10.24 1.69 3.44
CA LEU A 87 -10.60 0.49 4.21
C LEU A 87 -11.93 0.66 4.97
N THR A 88 -12.97 1.10 4.27
CA THR A 88 -14.31 1.26 4.86
C THR A 88 -14.92 -0.07 5.28
N ARG A 89 -15.83 -0.07 6.27
CA ARG A 89 -16.51 -1.29 6.75
C ARG A 89 -17.15 -2.13 5.63
N GLY A 90 -17.71 -1.49 4.60
CA GLY A 90 -18.32 -2.20 3.47
C GLY A 90 -17.30 -2.91 2.57
N PHE A 91 -16.05 -2.46 2.56
CA PHE A 91 -14.96 -3.05 1.79
C PHE A 91 -14.16 -4.05 2.63
N ALA A 92 -13.78 -3.69 3.85
CA ALA A 92 -12.97 -4.53 4.74
C ALA A 92 -13.77 -5.65 5.45
N SER A 93 -15.10 -5.52 5.59
CA SER A 93 -15.95 -6.50 6.30
C SER A 93 -17.03 -7.15 5.43
N ALA A 94 -16.84 -7.19 4.10
CA ALA A 94 -17.78 -7.87 3.21
C ALA A 94 -18.00 -9.34 3.66
N PRO A 95 -19.24 -9.85 3.81
CA PRO A 95 -19.54 -11.12 4.49
C PRO A 95 -19.01 -12.40 3.83
N GLU A 96 -18.36 -12.31 2.67
CA GLU A 96 -17.76 -13.47 2.00
C GLU A 96 -16.40 -13.09 1.40
N GLY A 97 -15.33 -13.32 2.18
CA GLY A 97 -14.04 -13.87 1.74
C GLY A 97 -13.33 -13.34 0.49
N THR A 98 -13.59 -12.12 0.01
CA THR A 98 -13.11 -11.70 -1.33
C THR A 98 -12.34 -10.37 -1.36
N SER A 99 -12.35 -9.54 -0.30
CA SER A 99 -11.67 -8.23 -0.38
C SER A 99 -10.26 -8.19 0.19
N LEU A 100 -9.91 -9.00 1.19
CA LEU A 100 -8.53 -9.16 1.67
C LEU A 100 -8.36 -10.62 2.08
N ARG A 101 -7.75 -11.44 1.21
CA ARG A 101 -7.41 -12.81 1.57
C ARG A 101 -6.36 -12.78 2.67
N GLU A 102 -6.60 -13.55 3.73
CA GLU A 102 -5.61 -13.78 4.79
C GLU A 102 -4.32 -14.35 4.15
N SER A 103 -3.31 -13.50 3.95
CA SER A 103 -1.97 -13.96 3.59
C SER A 103 -1.34 -14.58 4.83
N THR A 104 -1.30 -15.89 4.84
CA THR A 104 -0.69 -16.76 5.85
C THR A 104 0.64 -16.23 6.36
N GLY A 105 0.72 -16.00 7.68
CA GLY A 105 1.97 -15.80 8.40
C GLY A 105 2.87 -17.01 8.26
N VAL A 106 4.11 -16.78 7.86
CA VAL A 106 5.20 -17.77 7.93
C VAL A 106 5.94 -17.52 9.24
N ALA A 107 6.08 -18.62 10.00
CA ALA A 107 6.89 -18.91 11.19
C ALA A 107 7.76 -17.79 11.80
#